data_AF-A0A4R3DW92-F1
#
_entry.id   AF-A0A4R3DW92-F1
#
_cell.length_a   1.000
_cell.length_b   1.000
_cell.length_c   1.000
_cell.angle_alpha   90.00
_cell.angle_beta   90.00
_cell.angle_gamma   90.00
#
_symmetry.space_group_name_H-M   'P 1'
#
loop_
_entity.id
_entity.type
_entity.pdbx_description
1 polymer ?
#
loop_
_entity_poly.entity_id
_entity_poly.type
_entity_poly.pdbx_seq_one_letter_code
_entity_poly.pdbx_strand_id
1 'polypeptide(L)'
;MSDRRFDLDPTGADEITRLSANLPPLPSTVRYYDDFANEFRTIKGIADAKWLELNLDGTSQILDFERLGPSRQVYDHILVDWFSRFDPHSIEIQHHGIMSYIGKVGLESLVTLVTAQPFDARAHWNMIVVPNATAKQSESLRAALHSLCRLSVGHWSPSHTVIVSSLTGPKIDKFRVVRMGECFLPLDQQALVVDHIDSMCVALESDHKAVGDQNLRDVCMLVLSYQYALRPGQSARIVSAQIPAPVH
;
A
#
# COMPACT_ATOMS: atom_id res chain seq x y z
N MET A 1 21.61 -5.73 21.17
CA MET A 1 20.93 -4.77 20.27
C MET A 1 19.82 -4.13 21.07
N SER A 2 19.98 -2.85 21.41
CA SER A 2 19.15 -2.14 22.39
C SER A 2 17.73 -1.98 21.87
N ASP A 3 16.79 -2.51 22.64
CA ASP A 3 15.35 -2.24 22.59
C ASP A 3 15.14 -0.73 22.80
N ARG A 4 15.21 0.06 21.72
CA ARG A 4 14.69 1.43 21.74
C ARG A 4 13.18 1.30 21.81
N ARG A 5 12.67 1.15 23.02
CA ARG A 5 11.24 1.36 23.28
C ARG A 5 10.85 2.66 22.62
N PHE A 6 9.69 2.64 21.98
CA PHE A 6 9.02 3.79 21.36
C PHE A 6 8.56 4.78 22.44
N ASP A 7 9.47 5.16 23.33
CA ASP A 7 9.22 6.06 24.45
C ASP A 7 9.07 7.46 23.86
N LEU A 8 7.81 7.84 23.66
CA LEU A 8 7.43 9.22 23.43
C LEU A 8 7.85 10.06 24.63
N ASP A 9 8.25 11.30 24.38
CA ASP A 9 8.42 12.24 25.47
C ASP A 9 7.07 12.44 26.20
N PRO A 10 7.09 12.77 27.50
CA PRO A 10 5.84 12.93 28.26
C PRO A 10 4.91 13.99 27.65
N THR A 11 5.47 15.06 27.09
CA THR A 11 4.70 16.15 26.47
C THR A 11 3.91 15.66 25.26
N GLY A 12 4.57 14.97 24.32
CA GLY A 12 3.92 14.42 23.12
C GLY A 12 2.90 13.34 23.46
N ALA A 13 3.18 12.52 24.47
CA ALA A 13 2.23 11.53 24.98
C ALA A 13 0.95 12.19 25.57
N ASP A 14 1.10 13.29 26.31
CA ASP A 14 -0.04 14.02 26.87
C ASP A 14 -0.85 14.73 25.78
N GLU A 15 -0.19 15.33 24.80
CA GLU A 15 -0.86 16.00 23.67
C GLU A 15 -1.68 15.03 22.83
N ILE A 16 -1.10 13.88 22.45
CA ILE A 16 -1.80 12.90 21.63
C ILE A 16 -2.94 12.24 22.41
N THR A 17 -2.78 12.06 23.73
CA THR A 17 -3.85 11.55 24.60
C THR A 17 -5.01 12.54 24.69
N ARG A 18 -4.71 13.84 24.89
CA ARG A 18 -5.72 14.90 24.90
C ARG A 18 -6.43 15.01 23.55
N LEU A 19 -5.70 14.89 22.45
CA LEU A 19 -6.30 14.86 21.11
C LEU A 19 -7.24 13.67 20.96
N SER A 20 -6.79 12.48 21.35
CA SER A 20 -7.55 11.23 21.23
C SER A 20 -8.84 11.25 22.05
N ALA A 21 -8.83 11.87 23.24
CA ALA A 21 -10.01 12.02 24.08
C ALA A 21 -11.14 12.87 23.45
N ASN A 22 -10.83 13.71 22.46
CA ASN A 22 -11.80 14.57 21.78
C ASN A 22 -12.29 14.00 20.45
N LEU A 23 -11.83 12.80 20.06
CA LEU A 23 -12.25 12.17 18.81
C LEU A 23 -13.66 11.56 18.95
N PRO A 24 -14.49 11.62 17.88
CA PRO A 24 -15.76 10.92 17.87
C PRO A 24 -15.54 9.40 17.97
N PRO A 25 -16.56 8.63 18.39
CA PRO A 25 -16.44 7.17 18.37
C PRO A 25 -16.24 6.65 16.95
N LEU A 26 -15.39 5.63 16.81
CA LEU A 26 -15.19 4.92 15.55
C LEU A 26 -16.43 4.06 15.20
N PRO A 27 -16.71 3.83 13.91
CA PRO A 27 -17.75 2.89 13.52
C PRO A 27 -17.38 1.48 13.99
N SER A 28 -18.37 0.73 14.48
CA SER A 28 -18.19 -0.66 14.93
C SER A 28 -17.78 -1.60 13.79
N THR A 29 -18.11 -1.22 12.56
CA THR A 29 -17.83 -1.99 11.35
C THR A 29 -17.36 -1.09 10.21
N VAL A 30 -16.34 -1.54 9.49
CA VAL A 30 -15.83 -0.88 8.29
C VAL A 30 -15.94 -1.86 7.13
N ARG A 31 -16.35 -1.40 5.96
CA ARG A 31 -16.47 -2.24 4.76
C ARG A 31 -15.44 -1.81 3.73
N TYR A 32 -14.88 -2.78 3.03
CA TYR A 32 -14.03 -2.55 1.86
C TYR A 32 -14.41 -3.49 0.73
N TYR A 33 -14.06 -3.13 -0.49
CA TYR A 33 -14.29 -3.95 -1.67
C TYR A 33 -13.01 -4.72 -2.01
N ASP A 34 -13.11 -6.05 -2.06
CA ASP A 34 -12.06 -6.94 -2.55
C ASP A 34 -12.30 -7.16 -4.04
N ASP A 35 -11.46 -6.56 -4.89
CA ASP A 35 -11.62 -6.59 -6.34
C ASP A 35 -11.14 -7.91 -6.98
N PHE A 36 -10.41 -8.74 -6.21
CA PHE A 36 -10.02 -10.08 -6.62
C PHE A 36 -11.18 -11.05 -6.43
N ALA A 37 -11.77 -11.08 -5.23
CA ALA A 37 -12.94 -11.92 -4.94
C ALA A 37 -14.26 -11.31 -5.45
N ASN A 38 -14.24 -10.07 -5.92
CA ASN A 38 -15.39 -9.33 -6.42
C ASN A 38 -16.54 -9.24 -5.39
N GLU A 39 -16.19 -8.99 -4.13
CA GLU A 39 -17.12 -8.95 -3.00
C GLU A 39 -16.80 -7.85 -1.99
N PHE A 40 -17.80 -7.44 -1.20
CA PHE A 40 -17.58 -6.56 -0.07
C PHE A 40 -17.21 -7.36 1.18
N ARG A 41 -16.07 -7.03 1.79
CA ARG A 41 -15.64 -7.57 3.07
C ARG A 41 -15.94 -6.59 4.20
N THR A 42 -16.06 -7.12 5.41
CA THR A 42 -16.37 -6.33 6.61
C THR A 42 -15.33 -6.59 7.70
N ILE A 43 -14.76 -5.51 8.22
CA ILE A 43 -13.89 -5.48 9.39
C ILE A 43 -14.75 -5.06 10.58
N LYS A 44 -14.62 -5.76 11.71
CA LYS A 44 -15.31 -5.44 12.96
C LYS A 44 -14.30 -5.09 14.04
N GLY A 45 -14.65 -4.16 14.94
CA GLY A 45 -13.86 -3.88 16.14
C GLY A 45 -12.47 -3.29 15.88
N ILE A 46 -12.36 -2.35 14.93
CA ILE A 46 -11.07 -1.78 14.52
C ILE A 46 -10.30 -1.12 15.68
N ALA A 47 -11.02 -0.51 16.63
CA ALA A 47 -10.45 0.19 17.78
C ALA A 47 -9.71 -0.74 18.75
N ASP A 48 -10.18 -1.98 18.90
CA ASP A 48 -9.65 -2.94 19.87
C ASP A 48 -8.66 -3.93 19.22
N ALA A 49 -8.55 -3.92 17.90
CA ALA A 49 -7.73 -4.85 17.15
C ALA A 49 -6.24 -4.52 17.31
N LYS A 50 -5.44 -5.53 17.69
CA LYS A 50 -3.96 -5.43 17.68
C LYS A 50 -3.39 -5.40 16.28
N TRP A 51 -4.06 -6.07 15.35
CA TRP A 51 -3.72 -6.15 13.94
C TRP A 51 -5.01 -6.32 13.13
N LEU A 52 -4.99 -5.97 11.85
CA LEU A 52 -6.09 -6.23 10.92
C LEU A 52 -5.65 -7.16 9.79
N GLU A 53 -6.56 -8.04 9.40
CA GLU A 53 -6.41 -8.88 8.22
C GLU A 53 -7.11 -8.24 7.02
N LEU A 54 -6.37 -8.01 5.94
CA LEU A 54 -6.89 -7.61 4.64
C LEU A 54 -6.69 -8.72 3.63
N ASN A 55 -7.72 -9.01 2.86
CA ASN A 55 -7.58 -9.90 1.70
C ASN A 55 -7.28 -9.04 0.47
N LEU A 56 -6.10 -9.24 -0.10
CA LEU A 56 -5.52 -8.49 -1.20
C LEU A 56 -4.98 -9.46 -2.25
N ASP A 57 -5.43 -9.33 -3.50
CA ASP A 57 -4.88 -10.10 -4.63
C ASP A 57 -4.91 -11.63 -4.38
N GLY A 58 -5.95 -12.13 -3.70
CA GLY A 58 -6.08 -13.55 -3.33
C GLY A 58 -5.21 -13.99 -2.15
N THR A 59 -4.52 -13.08 -1.48
CA THR A 59 -3.68 -13.33 -0.31
C THR A 59 -4.16 -12.56 0.92
N SER A 60 -3.83 -13.07 2.10
CA SER A 60 -4.07 -12.36 3.36
C SER A 60 -2.86 -11.52 3.74
N GLN A 61 -3.09 -10.25 4.06
CA GLN A 61 -2.09 -9.26 4.45
C GLN A 61 -2.44 -8.71 5.84
N ILE A 62 -1.43 -8.61 6.70
CA ILE A 62 -1.60 -8.18 8.09
C ILE A 62 -1.14 -6.73 8.22
N LEU A 63 -2.03 -5.88 8.74
CA LEU A 63 -1.69 -4.53 9.21
C LEU A 63 -1.43 -4.59 10.72
N ASP A 64 -0.17 -4.42 11.13
CA ASP A 64 0.26 -4.46 12.52
C ASP A 64 0.38 -3.05 13.12
N PHE A 65 -0.11 -2.89 14.34
CA PHE A 65 -0.25 -1.60 14.99
C PHE A 65 0.59 -1.44 16.24
N GLU A 66 1.40 -2.43 16.60
CA GLU A 66 2.21 -2.44 17.81
C GLU A 66 3.03 -1.14 17.99
N ARG A 67 3.53 -0.59 16.88
CA ARG A 67 4.41 0.61 16.86
C ARG A 67 3.68 1.94 17.03
N LEU A 68 2.35 1.95 17.03
CA LEU A 68 1.57 3.19 17.09
C LEU A 68 1.43 3.74 18.51
N GLY A 69 1.53 2.88 19.53
CA GLY A 69 1.43 3.30 20.94
C GLY A 69 0.24 4.24 21.20
N PRO A 70 0.45 5.37 21.89
CA PRO A 70 -0.61 6.36 22.16
C PRO A 70 -1.24 7.01 20.92
N SER A 71 -0.58 6.98 19.76
CA SER A 71 -1.14 7.53 18.51
C SER A 71 -2.16 6.62 17.83
N ARG A 72 -2.35 5.40 18.36
CA ARG A 72 -3.22 4.36 17.80
C ARG A 72 -4.63 4.86 17.50
N GLN A 73 -5.25 5.56 18.44
CA GLN A 73 -6.64 6.00 18.30
C GLN A 73 -6.79 7.01 17.15
N VAL A 74 -5.90 8.00 17.04
CA VAL A 74 -5.89 8.93 15.89
C VAL A 74 -5.65 8.18 14.58
N TYR A 75 -4.74 7.21 14.58
CA TYR A 75 -4.43 6.41 13.41
C TYR A 75 -5.63 5.58 12.93
N ASP A 76 -6.45 5.06 13.83
CA ASP A 76 -7.67 4.34 13.46
C ASP A 76 -8.65 5.21 12.68
N HIS A 77 -8.78 6.49 13.03
CA HIS A 77 -9.60 7.43 12.26
C HIS A 77 -9.03 7.67 10.86
N ILE A 78 -7.71 7.77 10.73
CA ILE A 78 -7.04 7.88 9.43
C ILE A 78 -7.33 6.63 8.59
N LEU A 79 -7.24 5.45 9.20
CA LEU A 79 -7.46 4.17 8.54
C LEU A 79 -8.92 4.00 8.09
N VAL A 80 -9.89 4.40 8.92
CA VAL A 80 -11.31 4.43 8.54
C VAL A 80 -11.57 5.37 7.36
N ASP A 81 -10.98 6.58 7.36
CA ASP A 81 -11.09 7.50 6.22
C ASP A 81 -10.46 6.88 4.96
N TRP A 82 -9.34 6.18 5.07
CA TRP A 82 -8.74 5.47 3.94
C TRP A 82 -9.61 4.35 3.40
N PHE A 83 -10.25 3.52 4.24
CA PHE A 83 -11.19 2.50 3.77
C PHE A 83 -12.37 3.07 2.97
N SER A 84 -12.74 4.32 3.21
CA SER A 84 -13.81 4.98 2.44
C SER A 84 -13.35 5.54 1.07
N ARG A 85 -12.05 5.55 0.79
CA ARG A 85 -11.46 6.30 -0.34
C ARG A 85 -10.48 5.51 -1.19
N PHE A 86 -9.79 4.56 -0.60
CA PHE A 86 -8.71 3.81 -1.21
C PHE A 86 -9.11 2.37 -1.40
N ASP A 87 -8.56 1.77 -2.45
CA ASP A 87 -8.57 0.33 -2.57
C ASP A 87 -7.68 -0.28 -1.44
N PRO A 88 -7.97 -1.52 -1.04
CA PRO A 88 -7.23 -2.18 0.04
C PRO A 88 -5.71 -2.29 -0.18
N HIS A 89 -5.23 -2.39 -1.43
CA HIS A 89 -3.81 -2.47 -1.76
C HIS A 89 -3.12 -1.12 -1.49
N SER A 90 -3.75 0.00 -1.85
CA SER A 90 -3.30 1.34 -1.49
C SER A 90 -3.21 1.51 0.04
N ILE A 91 -4.17 0.98 0.79
CA ILE A 91 -4.17 1.06 2.26
C ILE A 91 -2.96 0.32 2.86
N GLU A 92 -2.67 -0.89 2.38
CA GLU A 92 -1.47 -1.65 2.78
C GLU A 92 -0.20 -0.83 2.52
N ILE A 93 -0.08 -0.26 1.31
CA ILE A 93 1.07 0.54 0.92
C ILE A 93 1.28 1.72 1.88
N GLN A 94 0.20 2.45 2.20
CA GLN A 94 0.30 3.61 3.09
C GLN A 94 0.58 3.20 4.54
N HIS A 95 -0.05 2.12 5.00
CA HIS A 95 0.19 1.60 6.34
C HIS A 95 1.66 1.16 6.51
N HIS A 96 2.16 0.35 5.58
CA HIS A 96 3.54 -0.11 5.60
C HIS A 96 4.53 1.04 5.50
N GLY A 97 4.24 2.06 4.68
CA GLY A 97 5.05 3.27 4.59
C GLY A 97 5.17 4.00 5.93
N ILE A 98 4.08 4.13 6.69
CA ILE A 98 4.10 4.76 8.01
C ILE A 98 4.82 3.87 9.03
N MET A 99 4.53 2.56 9.09
CA MET A 99 5.20 1.66 10.04
C MET A 99 6.71 1.58 9.80
N SER A 100 7.13 1.52 8.54
CA SER A 100 8.53 1.58 8.13
C SER A 100 9.19 2.90 8.55
N TYR A 101 8.48 4.02 8.40
CA TYR A 101 8.96 5.32 8.85
C TYR A 101 9.14 5.38 10.37
N ILE A 102 8.13 4.95 11.14
CA ILE A 102 8.20 4.89 12.62
C ILE A 102 9.38 4.00 13.06
N GLY A 103 9.58 2.85 12.41
CA GLY A 103 10.68 1.96 12.73
C GLY A 103 12.07 2.57 12.48
N LYS A 104 12.18 3.51 11.53
CA LYS A 104 13.43 4.17 11.18
C LYS A 104 13.68 5.44 11.99
N VAL A 105 12.67 6.30 12.08
CA VAL A 105 12.80 7.67 12.63
C VAL A 105 12.28 7.77 14.06
N GLY A 106 11.34 6.91 14.44
CA GLY A 106 10.68 6.93 15.75
C GLY A 106 9.25 7.47 15.69
N LEU A 107 8.46 7.09 16.69
CA LEU A 107 7.04 7.45 16.82
C LEU A 107 6.85 8.96 17.07
N GLU A 108 7.78 9.58 17.79
CA GLU A 108 7.76 11.02 18.12
C GLU A 108 7.56 11.89 16.89
N SER A 109 8.27 11.59 15.80
CA SER A 109 8.13 12.35 14.56
C SER A 109 6.72 12.29 13.97
N LEU A 110 6.04 11.14 14.06
CA LEU A 110 4.64 11.03 13.65
C LEU A 110 3.73 11.82 14.58
N VAL A 111 3.94 11.72 15.90
CA VAL A 111 3.16 12.47 16.89
C VAL A 111 3.29 13.98 16.66
N THR A 112 4.50 14.50 16.44
CA THR A 112 4.72 15.92 16.10
C THR A 112 3.95 16.33 14.85
N LEU A 113 3.93 15.51 13.79
CA LEU A 113 3.14 15.82 12.58
C LEU A 113 1.63 15.86 12.86
N VAL A 114 1.14 15.01 13.77
CA VAL A 114 -0.27 14.91 14.12
C VAL A 114 -0.71 16.05 15.04
N THR A 115 0.09 16.39 16.05
CA THR A 115 -0.30 17.33 17.11
C THR A 115 0.14 18.78 16.87
N ALA A 116 1.16 19.03 16.05
CA ALA A 116 1.65 20.38 15.82
C ALA A 116 0.70 21.23 14.96
N GLN A 117 0.85 22.56 15.05
CA GLN A 117 0.21 23.48 14.11
C GLN A 117 0.72 23.21 12.68
N PRO A 118 -0.09 23.44 11.63
CA PRO A 118 0.31 23.14 10.25
C PRO A 118 1.64 23.77 9.81
N PHE A 119 1.96 24.96 10.31
CA PHE A 119 3.24 25.62 10.02
C PHE A 119 4.43 24.93 10.70
N ASP A 120 4.28 24.55 11.97
CA ASP A 120 5.29 23.84 12.73
C ASP A 120 5.48 22.41 12.20
N ALA A 121 4.39 21.73 11.82
CA ALA A 121 4.43 20.45 11.14
C ALA A 121 5.19 20.53 9.81
N ARG A 122 5.05 21.63 9.06
CA ARG A 122 5.85 21.86 7.84
C ARG A 122 7.32 22.11 8.16
N ALA A 123 7.64 22.83 9.23
CA ALA A 123 9.02 23.00 9.67
C ALA A 123 9.65 21.64 10.04
N HIS A 124 8.94 20.84 10.85
CA HIS A 124 9.32 19.47 11.20
C HIS A 124 9.47 18.57 9.97
N TRP A 125 8.56 18.70 9.00
CA TRP A 125 8.65 17.98 7.73
C TRP A 125 9.98 18.23 7.02
N ASN A 126 10.37 19.50 6.87
CA ASN A 126 11.60 19.86 6.17
C ASN A 126 12.87 19.46 6.94
N MET A 127 12.85 19.57 8.27
CA MET A 127 14.02 19.29 9.11
C MET A 127 14.21 17.81 9.39
N ILE A 128 13.13 17.05 9.57
CA ILE A 128 13.16 15.67 10.06
C ILE A 128 12.64 14.69 9.01
N VAL A 129 11.49 14.95 8.39
CA VAL A 129 10.89 13.98 7.45
C VAL A 129 11.70 13.89 6.16
N VAL A 130 11.92 14.99 5.46
CA VAL A 130 12.59 15.00 4.14
C VAL A 130 13.99 14.35 4.17
N PRO A 131 14.86 14.61 5.16
CA PRO A 131 16.19 13.99 5.17
C PRO A 131 16.18 12.50 5.51
N ASN A 132 15.17 12.01 6.22
CA ASN A 132 15.17 10.66 6.80
C ASN A 132 14.17 9.70 6.13
N ALA A 133 13.12 10.21 5.49
CA ALA A 133 12.10 9.41 4.85
C ALA A 133 12.50 8.98 3.42
N THR A 134 12.06 7.79 3.02
CA THR A 134 11.98 7.44 1.60
C THR A 134 10.79 8.14 0.96
N ALA A 135 10.74 8.17 -0.37
CA ALA A 135 9.60 8.76 -1.04
C ALA A 135 8.27 8.06 -0.74
N LYS A 136 8.26 6.72 -0.65
CA LYS A 136 7.06 5.94 -0.27
C LYS A 136 6.61 6.34 1.14
N GLN A 137 7.54 6.42 2.10
CA GLN A 137 7.26 6.86 3.46
C GLN A 137 6.69 8.30 3.49
N SER A 138 7.29 9.23 2.76
CA SER A 138 6.78 10.61 2.66
C SER A 138 5.43 10.71 1.95
N GLU A 139 5.12 9.84 1.00
CA GLU A 139 3.79 9.79 0.39
C GLU A 139 2.75 9.31 1.39
N SER A 140 3.07 8.28 2.18
CA SER A 140 2.19 7.76 3.23
C SER A 140 1.92 8.73 4.37
N LEU A 141 2.95 9.44 4.82
CA LEU A 141 2.76 10.52 5.81
C LEU A 141 1.88 11.64 5.25
N ARG A 142 2.06 12.03 3.99
CA ARG A 142 1.17 13.02 3.34
C ARG A 142 -0.26 12.51 3.23
N ALA A 143 -0.46 11.25 2.86
CA ALA A 143 -1.80 10.64 2.81
C ALA A 143 -2.50 10.69 4.18
N ALA A 144 -1.75 10.45 5.27
CA ALA A 144 -2.25 10.56 6.64
C ALA A 144 -2.60 12.01 7.01
N LEU A 145 -1.72 12.98 6.71
CA LEU A 145 -1.99 14.39 6.94
C LEU A 145 -3.21 14.89 6.17
N HIS A 146 -3.40 14.42 4.93
CA HIS A 146 -4.62 14.72 4.17
C HIS A 146 -5.88 14.16 4.85
N SER A 147 -5.82 12.98 5.48
CA SER A 147 -6.93 12.46 6.28
C SER A 147 -7.21 13.34 7.49
N LEU A 148 -6.17 13.77 8.22
CA LEU A 148 -6.33 14.69 9.35
C LEU A 148 -7.02 16.00 8.93
N CYS A 149 -6.64 16.57 7.77
CA CYS A 149 -7.30 17.76 7.21
C CYS A 149 -8.78 17.52 6.93
N ARG A 150 -9.14 16.38 6.30
CA ARG A 150 -10.53 16.05 5.97
C ARG A 150 -11.38 15.82 7.21
N LEU A 151 -10.81 15.12 8.18
CA LEU A 151 -11.48 14.76 9.43
C LEU A 151 -11.50 15.90 10.46
N SER A 152 -10.80 17.00 10.17
CA SER A 152 -10.62 18.14 11.09
C SER A 152 -10.08 17.72 12.46
N VAL A 153 -9.03 16.89 12.45
CA VAL A 153 -8.42 16.34 13.66
C VAL A 153 -7.28 17.25 14.15
N GLY A 154 -7.34 17.65 15.42
CA GLY A 154 -6.31 18.46 16.06
C GLY A 154 -6.28 19.88 15.49
N HIS A 155 -5.12 20.32 15.01
CA HIS A 155 -4.95 21.62 14.34
C HIS A 155 -5.17 21.55 12.83
N TRP A 156 -5.44 20.35 12.30
CA TRP A 156 -5.70 20.16 10.88
C TRP A 156 -7.15 20.48 10.54
N SER A 157 -7.34 21.08 9.38
CA SER A 157 -8.66 21.44 8.86
C SER A 157 -8.63 21.40 7.33
N PRO A 158 -9.78 21.41 6.65
CA PRO A 158 -9.81 21.31 5.20
C PRO A 158 -9.02 22.41 4.47
N SER A 159 -8.92 23.62 5.05
CA SER A 159 -8.15 24.73 4.47
C SER A 159 -6.64 24.48 4.44
N HIS A 160 -6.12 23.62 5.33
CA HIS A 160 -4.70 23.28 5.39
C HIS A 160 -4.25 22.26 4.34
N THR A 161 -5.17 21.74 3.51
CA THR A 161 -4.85 20.80 2.41
C THR A 161 -3.78 21.36 1.47
N VAL A 162 -3.79 22.67 1.21
CA VAL A 162 -2.78 23.33 0.35
C VAL A 162 -1.38 23.23 0.95
N ILE A 163 -1.26 23.32 2.28
CA ILE A 163 0.02 23.16 2.99
C ILE A 163 0.54 21.73 2.77
N VAL A 164 -0.30 20.73 3.02
CA VAL A 164 0.06 19.31 2.85
C VAL A 164 0.48 19.00 1.41
N SER A 165 -0.27 19.50 0.43
CA SER A 165 0.06 19.34 -1.00
C SER A 165 1.38 20.00 -1.41
N SER A 166 1.80 21.05 -0.69
CA SER A 166 3.06 21.76 -0.94
C SER A 166 4.29 21.13 -0.27
N LEU A 167 4.10 20.10 0.58
CA LEU A 167 5.20 19.41 1.24
C LEU A 167 6.03 18.66 0.21
N THR A 168 7.30 19.02 0.12
CA THR A 168 8.24 18.40 -0.81
C THR A 168 8.59 16.99 -0.36
N GLY A 169 8.68 16.07 -1.31
CA GLY A 169 9.22 14.74 -1.08
C GLY A 169 10.73 14.70 -1.31
N PRO A 170 11.41 13.62 -0.87
CA PRO A 170 12.75 13.29 -1.32
C PRO A 170 12.83 13.30 -2.85
N LYS A 171 13.94 13.78 -3.41
CA LYS A 171 14.13 13.80 -4.87
C LYS A 171 14.21 12.37 -5.39
N ILE A 172 13.21 11.95 -6.17
CA ILE A 172 13.26 10.71 -6.95
C ILE A 172 13.39 11.08 -8.42
N ASP A 173 14.32 10.41 -9.08
CA ASP A 173 14.38 10.40 -10.52
C ASP A 173 13.44 9.33 -11.08
N LYS A 174 12.15 9.65 -11.15
CA LYS A 174 11.09 8.72 -11.60
C LYS A 174 11.33 8.16 -13.00
N PHE A 175 12.04 8.91 -13.84
CA PHE A 175 12.33 8.54 -15.22
C PHE A 175 13.75 8.01 -15.41
N ARG A 176 14.50 7.73 -14.34
CA ARG A 176 15.85 7.16 -14.46
C ARG A 176 15.82 5.89 -15.30
N VAL A 177 14.94 4.96 -14.92
CA VAL A 177 14.81 3.65 -15.57
C VAL A 177 14.42 3.80 -17.04
N VAL A 178 13.55 4.77 -17.36
CA VAL A 178 13.17 5.10 -18.75
C VAL A 178 14.36 5.67 -19.53
N ARG A 179 15.07 6.66 -18.98
CA ARG A 179 16.22 7.29 -19.65
C ARG A 179 17.40 6.35 -19.83
N MET A 180 17.58 5.42 -18.90
CA MET A 180 18.61 4.37 -18.98
C MET A 180 18.18 3.21 -19.89
N GLY A 181 16.94 3.19 -20.39
CA GLY A 181 16.41 2.09 -21.20
C GLY A 181 16.15 0.80 -20.42
N GLU A 182 16.32 0.81 -19.10
CA GLU A 182 16.18 -0.35 -18.20
C GLU A 182 14.71 -0.75 -17.96
N CYS A 183 13.75 0.02 -18.48
CA CYS A 183 12.33 -0.32 -18.36
C CYS A 183 11.87 -1.35 -19.39
N PHE A 184 12.71 -1.63 -20.39
CA PHE A 184 12.43 -2.60 -21.43
C PHE A 184 13.26 -3.85 -21.21
N LEU A 185 12.66 -5.01 -21.45
CA LEU A 185 13.40 -6.26 -21.51
C LEU A 185 14.37 -6.20 -22.69
N PRO A 186 15.68 -6.44 -22.51
CA PRO A 186 16.64 -6.52 -23.61
C PRO A 186 16.23 -7.53 -24.68
N LEU A 187 16.61 -7.29 -25.95
CA LEU A 187 16.17 -8.12 -27.09
C LEU A 187 16.63 -9.59 -26.97
N ASP A 188 17.82 -9.82 -26.42
CA ASP A 188 18.34 -11.16 -26.12
C ASP A 188 17.48 -11.88 -25.08
N GLN A 189 17.03 -11.17 -24.03
CA GLN A 189 16.11 -11.73 -23.04
C GLN A 189 14.69 -11.95 -23.59
N GLN A 190 14.24 -11.09 -24.52
CA GLN A 190 12.99 -11.33 -25.24
C GLN A 190 13.06 -12.58 -26.12
N ALA A 191 14.19 -12.80 -26.80
CA ALA A 191 14.41 -14.02 -27.59
C ALA A 191 14.32 -15.28 -26.72
N LEU A 192 14.87 -15.27 -25.50
CA LEU A 192 14.75 -16.39 -24.57
C LEU A 192 13.29 -16.72 -24.19
N VAL A 193 12.42 -15.71 -24.09
CA VAL A 193 10.99 -15.92 -23.85
C VAL A 193 10.33 -16.59 -25.05
N VAL A 194 10.63 -16.12 -26.27
CA VAL A 194 10.11 -16.71 -27.51
C VAL A 194 10.60 -18.15 -27.70
N ASP A 195 11.90 -18.39 -27.54
CA ASP A 195 12.51 -19.72 -27.64
C ASP A 195 11.90 -20.71 -26.64
N HIS A 196 11.58 -20.22 -25.43
CA HIS A 196 10.90 -21.03 -24.42
C HIS A 196 9.47 -21.41 -24.85
N ILE A 197 8.71 -20.44 -25.38
CA ILE A 197 7.35 -20.69 -25.89
C ILE A 197 7.40 -21.70 -27.06
N ASP A 198 8.30 -21.50 -28.03
CA ASP A 198 8.45 -22.39 -29.18
C ASP A 198 8.84 -23.81 -28.75
N SER A 199 9.77 -23.93 -27.81
CA SER A 199 10.17 -25.24 -27.26
C SER A 199 9.01 -25.99 -26.60
N MET A 200 8.10 -25.27 -25.94
CA MET A 200 6.91 -25.86 -25.33
C MET A 200 5.87 -26.27 -26.38
N CYS A 201 5.69 -25.48 -27.45
CA CYS A 201 4.85 -25.86 -28.59
C CYS A 201 5.35 -27.14 -29.26
N VAL A 202 6.66 -27.25 -29.53
CA VAL A 202 7.27 -28.45 -30.13
C VAL A 202 7.09 -29.69 -29.24
N ALA A 203 7.23 -29.52 -27.92
CA ALA A 203 6.99 -30.61 -26.97
C ALA A 203 5.53 -31.09 -27.00
N LEU A 204 4.57 -30.17 -27.05
CA LEU A 204 3.14 -30.46 -27.09
C LEU A 204 2.68 -31.07 -28.43
N GLU A 205 3.30 -30.69 -29.55
CA GLU A 205 3.05 -31.30 -30.86
C GLU A 205 3.54 -32.74 -30.92
N SER A 206 4.67 -33.03 -30.26
CA SER A 206 5.26 -34.37 -30.23
C SER A 206 4.50 -35.29 -29.29
N ASP A 207 4.13 -34.80 -28.10
CA ASP A 207 3.29 -35.50 -27.13
C ASP A 207 2.52 -34.50 -26.26
N HIS A 208 1.19 -34.53 -26.36
CA HIS A 208 0.30 -33.65 -25.59
C HIS A 208 0.43 -33.79 -24.06
N LYS A 209 1.03 -34.87 -23.55
CA LYS A 209 1.27 -35.09 -22.12
C LYS A 209 2.71 -34.79 -21.69
N ALA A 210 3.59 -34.38 -22.61
CA ALA A 210 4.99 -34.09 -22.31
C ALA A 210 5.17 -32.88 -21.38
N VAL A 211 4.21 -31.95 -21.38
CA VAL A 211 4.21 -30.76 -20.52
C VAL A 211 3.15 -30.92 -19.45
N GLY A 212 3.57 -30.88 -18.18
CA GLY A 212 2.63 -30.93 -17.06
C GLY A 212 1.73 -29.70 -16.99
N ASP A 213 0.51 -29.87 -16.49
CA ASP A 213 -0.54 -28.83 -16.44
C ASP A 213 -0.07 -27.50 -15.83
N GLN A 214 0.78 -27.53 -14.80
CA GLN A 214 1.31 -26.32 -14.17
C GLN A 214 2.23 -25.53 -15.12
N ASN A 215 3.16 -26.22 -15.79
CA ASN A 215 4.07 -25.58 -16.75
C ASN A 215 3.29 -25.06 -17.96
N LEU A 216 2.30 -25.82 -18.43
CA LEU A 216 1.43 -25.38 -19.53
C LEU A 216 0.69 -24.10 -19.15
N ARG A 217 0.12 -24.04 -17.94
CA ARG A 217 -0.52 -22.83 -17.41
C ARG A 217 0.45 -21.66 -17.36
N ASP A 218 1.63 -21.84 -16.79
CA ASP A 218 2.62 -20.76 -16.64
C ASP A 218 3.06 -20.20 -17.99
N VAL A 219 3.25 -21.08 -19.00
CA VAL A 219 3.55 -20.67 -20.38
C VAL A 219 2.40 -19.91 -21.02
N CYS A 220 1.15 -20.37 -20.86
CA CYS A 220 -0.02 -19.62 -21.34
C CYS A 220 -0.12 -18.23 -20.69
N MET A 221 0.12 -18.13 -19.38
CA MET A 221 0.14 -16.85 -18.68
C MET A 221 1.26 -15.94 -19.19
N LEU A 222 2.44 -16.50 -19.48
CA LEU A 222 3.56 -15.77 -20.07
C LEU A 222 3.23 -15.24 -21.47
N VAL A 223 2.63 -16.06 -22.33
CA VAL A 223 2.17 -15.66 -23.67
C VAL A 223 1.18 -14.50 -23.59
N LEU A 224 0.16 -14.63 -22.74
CA LEU A 224 -0.85 -13.58 -22.56
C LEU A 224 -0.25 -12.27 -22.04
N SER A 225 0.69 -12.38 -21.10
CA SER A 225 1.39 -11.21 -20.54
C SER A 225 2.30 -10.55 -21.59
N TYR A 226 3.01 -11.35 -22.38
CA TYR A 226 3.94 -10.86 -23.40
C TYR A 226 3.23 -10.24 -24.61
N GLN A 227 2.15 -10.86 -25.10
CA GLN A 227 1.43 -10.39 -26.29
C GLN A 227 0.45 -9.24 -26.00
N TYR A 228 -0.23 -9.27 -24.85
CA TYR A 228 -1.32 -8.33 -24.54
C TYR A 228 -1.00 -7.37 -23.39
N ALA A 229 0.20 -7.47 -22.80
CA ALA A 229 0.62 -6.67 -21.66
C ALA A 229 -0.38 -6.75 -20.47
N LEU A 230 -0.99 -7.93 -20.27
CA LEU A 230 -1.92 -8.15 -19.16
C LEU A 230 -1.19 -7.98 -17.84
N ARG A 231 -1.75 -7.17 -16.95
CA ARG A 231 -1.26 -7.03 -15.58
C ARG A 231 -1.57 -8.32 -14.80
N PRO A 232 -0.76 -8.71 -13.79
CA PRO A 232 -0.99 -9.91 -12.99
C PRO A 232 -2.42 -10.07 -12.46
N GLY A 233 -3.04 -8.99 -11.96
CA GLY A 233 -4.43 -9.02 -11.50
C GLY A 233 -5.48 -9.16 -12.62
N GLN A 234 -5.18 -8.81 -13.88
CA GLN A 234 -6.06 -9.09 -15.02
C GLN A 234 -5.92 -10.55 -15.44
N SER A 235 -4.68 -11.02 -15.51
CA SER A 235 -4.28 -12.40 -15.75
C SER A 235 -4.94 -13.39 -14.77
N ALA A 236 -4.97 -13.07 -13.48
CA ALA A 236 -5.62 -13.89 -12.46
C ALA A 236 -7.17 -13.92 -12.54
N ARG A 237 -7.77 -12.92 -13.21
CA ARG A 237 -9.23 -12.81 -13.39
C ARG A 237 -9.73 -13.42 -14.70
N ILE A 238 -8.87 -14.09 -15.46
CA ILE A 238 -9.28 -14.84 -16.64
C ILE A 238 -10.11 -16.03 -16.17
N VAL A 239 -11.43 -15.83 -16.16
CA VAL A 239 -12.38 -16.92 -16.02
C VAL A 239 -12.25 -17.79 -17.27
N SER A 240 -12.31 -19.12 -17.11
CA SER A 240 -12.45 -20.04 -18.23
C SER A 240 -13.72 -19.67 -19.01
N ALA A 241 -13.57 -18.82 -20.03
CA ALA A 241 -14.63 -18.61 -21.01
C ALA A 241 -14.88 -19.99 -21.61
N GLN A 242 -16.10 -20.49 -21.48
CA GLN A 242 -16.53 -21.70 -22.17
C GLN A 242 -16.29 -21.45 -23.66
N ILE A 243 -15.21 -22.02 -24.19
CA ILE A 243 -15.01 -22.14 -25.63
C ILE A 243 -16.20 -23.00 -26.09
N PRO A 244 -17.13 -22.46 -26.92
CA PRO A 244 -18.23 -23.28 -27.41
C PRO A 244 -17.61 -24.47 -28.13
N ALA A 245 -18.03 -25.69 -27.75
CA ALA A 245 -17.54 -26.92 -28.35
C ALA A 245 -17.63 -26.82 -29.88
N PRO A 246 -16.61 -27.29 -30.61
CA PRO A 246 -16.64 -27.25 -32.06
C PRO A 246 -17.90 -28.00 -32.53
N VAL A 247 -18.77 -27.28 -33.24
CA VAL A 247 -19.92 -27.86 -33.92
C VAL A 247 -19.33 -28.70 -35.06
N HIS A 248 -19.36 -30.03 -34.89
CA HIS A 248 -19.05 -30.98 -35.95
C HIS A 248 -20.15 -31.02 -37.00
#